data_AF-A0A959GSR6-F1
#
_entry.id   AF-A0A959GSR6-F1
#
_cell.length_a   1.000
_cell.length_b   1.000
_cell.length_c   1.000
_cell.angle_alpha   90.00
_cell.angle_beta   90.00
_cell.angle_gamma   90.00
#
_symmetry.space_group_name_H-M   'P 1'
#
loop_
_entity.id
_entity.type
_entity.pdbx_description
1 polymer ?
#
loop_
_entity_poly.entity_id
_entity_poly.type
_entity_poly.pdbx_seq_one_letter_code
_entity_poly.pdbx_strand_id
1 'polypeptide(L)'
;MQVRFFFGLLVAIIAGTTLPLSAQPVMRTNEKGETIIVFPDGSTQLFSEFSGTTESQQKAAAGNKYPVADIRIAPLEGSIPITEEDLRRIAERKSQIAKDAARIAQDRADEASQQYTRLEEEYRQALRRNASGSTIEQLAARLESAKQAEAEAGREAQVALLEASRAETITRRGSYVEDYIKQQELKKQQAKQYENIKLTASASYGNLLLDDNYSPFTSTDNVILSPPPPSCQTAYEGKDDRGRFRRDLQKQLLFTHTDERLRSVLKDQEYLTCEGYFTQLGGFRYLTLEFTFAYPNAREAYGFIEKGSYLMIKLLNNQFVTLFSGKMDKGTYDTETGLLSYLVHYPIDQSQINILKNSETDSVIVSWSSGYEEYEVFQLGFFINQIRCLE
;
A
#
# COMPACT_ATOMS: atom_id res chain seq x y z
N MET A 1 -73.37 -39.11 34.30
CA MET A 1 -73.92 -37.79 34.71
C MET A 1 -73.09 -36.74 34.01
N GLN A 2 -73.72 -35.95 33.13
CA GLN A 2 -73.12 -34.81 32.41
C GLN A 2 -72.61 -33.78 33.42
N VAL A 3 -71.55 -32.99 33.15
CA VAL A 3 -71.64 -31.69 32.46
C VAL A 3 -70.32 -31.37 31.73
N ARG A 4 -70.47 -30.67 30.61
CA ARG A 4 -69.50 -30.27 29.58
C ARG A 4 -68.83 -28.91 29.86
N PHE A 5 -67.88 -28.59 28.97
CA PHE A 5 -67.36 -27.27 28.53
C PHE A 5 -66.11 -26.75 29.25
N PHE A 6 -65.13 -26.11 28.62
CA PHE A 6 -64.60 -25.94 27.24
C PHE A 6 -63.49 -24.88 27.38
N PHE A 7 -62.60 -24.77 26.39
CA PHE A 7 -61.57 -23.72 26.22
C PHE A 7 -60.41 -23.74 27.24
N GLY A 8 -59.13 -23.70 26.87
CA GLY A 8 -58.49 -23.47 25.59
C GLY A 8 -57.14 -22.80 25.84
N LEU A 9 -56.11 -23.27 25.12
CA LEU A 9 -54.94 -22.51 24.66
C LEU A 9 -53.79 -22.17 25.66
N LEU A 10 -52.65 -22.81 25.38
CA LEU A 10 -51.31 -22.22 25.16
C LEU A 10 -50.41 -21.78 26.35
N VAL A 11 -49.13 -22.15 26.19
CA VAL A 11 -47.88 -21.52 26.71
C VAL A 11 -47.57 -21.78 28.19
N ALA A 12 -46.70 -22.73 28.53
CA ALA A 12 -45.23 -22.81 28.37
C ALA A 12 -44.43 -22.19 29.54
N ILE A 13 -43.24 -22.79 29.74
CA ILE A 13 -42.10 -22.37 30.59
C ILE A 13 -42.39 -22.69 32.09
N ILE A 14 -41.62 -23.47 32.87
CA ILE A 14 -40.17 -23.58 33.17
C ILE A 14 -39.99 -24.96 33.88
N ALA A 15 -39.08 -25.87 33.49
CA ALA A 15 -37.79 -26.21 34.14
C ALA A 15 -37.62 -27.76 34.02
N GLY A 16 -36.47 -28.41 33.88
CA GLY A 16 -35.07 -28.04 33.99
C GLY A 16 -34.19 -29.15 33.41
N THR A 17 -32.95 -28.79 33.11
CA THR A 17 -31.95 -29.45 32.29
C THR A 17 -31.02 -30.41 33.05
N THR A 18 -30.72 -31.58 32.49
CA THR A 18 -29.48 -32.34 32.74
C THR A 18 -28.69 -32.45 31.43
N LEU A 19 -27.52 -31.80 31.34
CA LEU A 19 -26.60 -31.95 30.20
C LEU A 19 -25.38 -32.80 30.64
N PRO A 20 -24.92 -33.76 29.81
CA PRO A 20 -23.77 -34.60 30.11
C PRO A 20 -22.43 -33.89 29.85
N LEU A 21 -21.41 -34.16 30.69
CA LEU A 21 -20.01 -33.79 30.44
C LEU A 21 -19.46 -34.61 29.26
N SER A 22 -19.13 -33.98 28.14
CA SER A 22 -18.29 -34.59 27.10
C SER A 22 -16.81 -34.40 27.46
N ALA A 23 -16.08 -35.51 27.59
CA ALA A 23 -14.63 -35.50 27.76
C ALA A 23 -13.93 -34.80 26.57
N GLN A 24 -12.77 -34.19 26.81
CA GLN A 24 -11.98 -33.53 25.76
C GLN A 24 -10.97 -34.50 25.13
N PRO A 25 -10.65 -34.35 23.83
CA PRO A 25 -9.67 -35.19 23.16
C PRO A 25 -8.27 -35.04 23.80
N VAL A 26 -7.59 -36.16 23.99
CA VAL A 26 -6.30 -36.23 24.67
C VAL A 26 -5.21 -36.52 23.64
N MET A 27 -4.14 -35.71 23.66
CA MET A 27 -2.97 -35.94 22.81
C MET A 27 -2.07 -37.00 23.42
N ARG A 28 -1.67 -37.99 22.60
CA ARG A 28 -0.74 -39.05 22.99
C ARG A 28 0.29 -39.28 21.89
N THR A 29 1.41 -39.90 22.25
CA THR A 29 2.45 -40.31 21.30
C THR A 29 2.34 -41.81 21.06
N ASN A 30 2.33 -42.23 19.80
CA ASN A 30 2.31 -43.66 19.44
C ASN A 30 3.72 -44.27 19.56
N GLU A 31 3.85 -45.60 19.51
CA GLU A 31 5.10 -46.36 19.65
C GLU A 31 6.18 -45.99 18.62
N LYS A 32 5.80 -45.32 17.53
CA LYS A 32 6.71 -44.79 16.49
C LYS A 32 7.20 -43.35 16.74
N GLY A 33 6.77 -42.71 17.82
CA GLY A 33 7.17 -41.34 18.18
C GLY A 33 6.32 -40.22 17.58
N GLU A 34 5.21 -40.55 16.90
CA GLU A 34 4.32 -39.59 16.24
C GLU A 34 3.17 -39.15 17.16
N THR A 35 2.81 -37.86 17.10
CA THR A 35 1.73 -37.30 17.91
C THR A 35 0.36 -37.59 17.29
N ILE A 36 -0.52 -38.22 18.06
CA ILE A 36 -1.89 -38.56 17.68
C ILE A 36 -2.90 -37.90 18.62
N ILE A 37 -4.05 -37.49 18.07
CA ILE A 37 -5.19 -37.00 18.84
C ILE A 37 -6.15 -38.17 19.03
N VAL A 38 -6.48 -38.48 20.29
CA VAL A 38 -7.45 -39.51 20.64
C VAL A 38 -8.75 -38.83 21.09
N PHE A 39 -9.83 -39.08 20.34
CA PHE A 39 -11.14 -38.50 20.62
C PHE A 39 -11.90 -39.30 21.69
N PRO A 40 -12.91 -38.68 22.35
CA PRO A 40 -13.69 -39.34 23.41
C PRO A 40 -14.45 -40.59 22.96
N ASP A 41 -14.68 -40.74 21.65
CA ASP A 41 -15.30 -41.91 21.02
C ASP A 41 -14.31 -43.06 20.76
N GLY A 42 -13.02 -42.87 21.07
CA GLY A 42 -11.95 -43.85 20.89
C GLY A 42 -11.30 -43.81 19.50
N SER A 43 -11.74 -42.92 18.61
CA SER A 43 -11.09 -42.73 17.31
C SER A 43 -9.75 -41.99 17.46
N THR A 44 -8.79 -42.33 16.60
CA THR A 44 -7.44 -41.73 16.61
C THR A 44 -7.11 -41.12 15.25
N GLN A 45 -6.61 -39.90 15.23
CA GLN A 45 -6.11 -39.25 14.00
C GLN A 45 -4.67 -38.76 14.19
N LEU A 46 -3.87 -38.82 13.11
CA LEU A 46 -2.51 -38.29 13.08
C LEU A 46 -2.55 -36.76 13.08
N PHE A 47 -1.74 -36.12 13.92
CA PHE A 47 -1.74 -34.66 14.06
C PHE A 47 -1.37 -33.93 12.75
N SER A 48 -0.54 -34.54 11.90
CA SER A 48 -0.10 -33.97 10.62
C SER A 48 -1.20 -33.89 9.55
N GLU A 49 -2.27 -34.68 9.68
CA GLU A 49 -3.37 -34.75 8.70
C GLU A 49 -4.61 -33.94 9.16
N PHE A 50 -4.51 -33.22 10.27
CA PHE A 50 -5.57 -32.37 10.78
C PHE A 50 -5.71 -31.09 9.93
N SER A 51 -6.31 -31.20 8.74
CA SER A 51 -6.77 -30.05 7.97
C SER A 51 -8.11 -29.57 8.54
N GLY A 52 -8.07 -28.50 9.32
CA GLY A 52 -9.18 -27.95 10.10
C GLY A 52 -10.36 -27.46 9.25
N THR A 53 -11.20 -28.39 8.82
CA THR A 53 -12.58 -28.13 8.38
C THR A 53 -13.40 -29.38 8.59
N THR A 54 -14.40 -29.35 9.48
CA THR A 54 -15.79 -29.75 9.20
C THR A 54 -16.70 -29.28 10.35
N GLU A 55 -17.74 -28.55 9.96
CA GLU A 55 -19.07 -28.43 10.58
C GLU A 55 -19.19 -28.23 12.10
N SER A 56 -19.30 -26.96 12.49
CA SER A 56 -20.29 -26.56 13.48
C SER A 56 -20.45 -25.04 13.50
N GLN A 57 -21.02 -24.48 12.44
CA GLN A 57 -21.78 -23.24 12.57
C GLN A 57 -23.24 -23.59 12.79
N GLN A 58 -23.68 -23.55 14.05
CA GLN A 58 -25.00 -23.09 14.47
C GLN A 58 -25.11 -23.25 15.99
N LYS A 59 -24.86 -22.16 16.73
CA LYS A 59 -25.80 -21.59 17.73
C LYS A 59 -25.12 -20.52 18.61
N ALA A 60 -25.67 -19.32 18.46
CA ALA A 60 -26.01 -18.37 19.51
C ALA A 60 -24.90 -17.83 20.44
N ALA A 61 -24.66 -16.54 20.23
CA ALA A 61 -24.26 -15.54 21.20
C ALA A 61 -24.76 -15.80 22.65
N ALA A 62 -23.82 -15.89 23.59
CA ALA A 62 -23.98 -15.45 24.98
C ALA A 62 -22.64 -15.46 25.74
N GLY A 63 -22.22 -14.31 26.26
CA GLY A 63 -21.31 -14.22 27.42
C GLY A 63 -19.80 -14.33 27.15
N ASN A 64 -19.09 -13.20 27.19
CA ASN A 64 -17.62 -13.15 27.24
C ASN A 64 -17.09 -13.95 28.44
N LYS A 65 -16.31 -15.01 28.17
CA LYS A 65 -15.61 -15.80 29.20
C LYS A 65 -14.23 -16.31 28.75
N TYR A 66 -13.38 -15.43 28.22
CA TYR A 66 -11.95 -15.73 28.08
C TYR A 66 -11.09 -14.51 28.41
N PRO A 67 -10.13 -14.61 29.35
CA PRO A 67 -9.16 -13.56 29.58
C PRO A 67 -8.22 -13.48 28.38
N VAL A 68 -8.14 -12.31 27.74
CA VAL A 68 -7.17 -12.01 26.70
C VAL A 68 -5.82 -11.78 27.40
N ALA A 69 -4.89 -12.72 27.26
CA ALA A 69 -3.52 -12.52 27.73
C ALA A 69 -2.82 -11.51 26.81
N ASP A 70 -2.45 -10.35 27.36
CA ASP A 70 -1.72 -9.30 26.67
C ASP A 70 -0.24 -9.69 26.57
N ILE A 71 0.07 -10.58 25.61
CA ILE A 71 1.46 -10.92 25.30
C ILE A 71 2.02 -9.80 24.41
N ARG A 72 2.74 -8.88 25.03
CA ARG A 72 3.61 -7.95 24.30
C ARG A 72 4.76 -8.75 23.72
N ILE A 73 4.69 -9.04 22.43
CA ILE A 73 5.85 -9.51 21.67
C ILE A 73 6.81 -8.32 21.63
N ALA A 74 7.92 -8.41 22.37
CA ALA A 74 8.97 -7.41 22.25
C ALA A 74 9.44 -7.38 20.79
N PRO A 75 9.63 -6.20 20.17
CA PRO A 75 10.23 -6.12 18.84
C PRO A 75 11.55 -6.89 18.87
N LEU A 76 11.87 -7.63 17.80
CA LEU A 76 13.15 -8.33 17.71
C LEU A 76 14.28 -7.32 17.93
N GLU A 77 14.87 -7.33 19.12
CA GLU A 77 16.07 -6.56 19.42
C GLU A 77 17.24 -7.26 18.76
N GLY A 78 17.71 -6.66 17.67
CA GLY A 78 18.92 -7.09 17.01
C GLY A 78 19.06 -6.40 15.67
N SER A 79 19.99 -5.44 15.59
CA SER A 79 20.59 -5.11 14.30
C SER A 79 21.21 -6.42 13.79
N ILE A 80 20.67 -7.00 12.71
CA ILE A 80 21.30 -8.13 12.04
C ILE A 80 22.73 -7.67 11.72
N PRO A 81 23.78 -8.25 12.34
CA PRO A 81 25.13 -7.80 12.11
C PRO A 81 25.50 -8.13 10.67
N ILE A 82 25.67 -7.09 9.85
CA ILE A 82 26.06 -7.26 8.45
C ILE A 82 27.48 -7.82 8.45
N THR A 83 27.65 -9.02 7.90
CA THR A 83 28.96 -9.67 7.85
C THR A 83 29.77 -9.15 6.67
N GLU A 84 31.10 -9.35 6.70
CA GLU A 84 31.98 -8.99 5.58
C GLU A 84 31.60 -9.74 4.30
N GLU A 85 31.19 -11.01 4.43
CA GLU A 85 30.70 -11.84 3.35
C GLU A 85 29.43 -11.25 2.70
N ASP A 86 28.52 -10.70 3.51
CA ASP A 86 27.33 -10.01 3.01
C ASP A 86 27.70 -8.76 2.22
N LEU A 87 28.67 -7.98 2.70
CA LEU A 87 29.16 -6.79 1.99
C LEU A 87 29.81 -7.15 0.66
N ARG A 88 30.57 -8.25 0.61
CA ARG A 88 31.16 -8.75 -0.65
C ARG A 88 30.07 -9.12 -1.64
N ARG A 89 29.06 -9.90 -1.23
CA ARG A 89 27.92 -10.28 -2.09
C ARG A 89 27.13 -9.07 -2.58
N ILE A 90 26.92 -8.08 -1.72
CA ILE A 90 26.27 -6.81 -2.09
C ILE A 90 27.11 -6.08 -3.14
N ALA A 91 28.44 -6.00 -2.97
CA ALA A 91 29.32 -5.34 -3.92
C ALA A 91 29.36 -6.06 -5.28
N GLU A 92 29.48 -7.39 -5.28
CA GLU A 92 29.40 -8.22 -6.50
C GLU A 92 28.08 -8.02 -7.23
N ARG A 93 26.95 -8.05 -6.50
CA ARG A 93 25.62 -7.82 -7.07
C ARG A 93 25.47 -6.42 -7.64
N LYS A 94 25.97 -5.39 -6.94
CA LYS A 94 25.96 -4.00 -7.44
C LYS A 94 26.81 -3.84 -8.69
N SER A 95 27.99 -4.46 -8.74
CA SER A 95 28.85 -4.48 -9.92
C SER A 95 28.14 -5.10 -11.12
N GLN A 96 27.45 -6.23 -10.91
CA GLN A 96 26.66 -6.88 -11.97
C GLN A 96 25.53 -5.98 -12.46
N ILE A 97 24.73 -5.41 -11.55
CA ILE A 97 23.62 -4.50 -11.90
C ILE A 97 24.14 -3.28 -12.67
N ALA A 98 25.24 -2.68 -12.24
CA ALA A 98 25.82 -1.53 -12.91
C ALA A 98 26.33 -1.88 -14.33
N LYS A 99 26.93 -3.07 -14.52
CA LYS A 99 27.32 -3.57 -15.85
C LYS A 99 26.12 -3.80 -16.75
N ASP A 100 25.06 -4.41 -16.23
CA ASP A 100 23.83 -4.63 -16.98
C ASP A 100 23.15 -3.30 -17.36
N ALA A 101 23.13 -2.33 -16.45
CA ALA A 101 22.62 -0.99 -16.71
C ALA A 101 23.45 -0.26 -17.78
N ALA A 102 24.79 -0.33 -17.71
CA ALA A 102 25.66 0.27 -18.71
C ALA A 102 25.46 -0.34 -20.10
N ARG A 103 25.25 -1.67 -20.19
CA ARG A 103 24.92 -2.33 -21.47
C ARG A 103 23.58 -1.83 -22.01
N ILE A 104 22.53 -1.81 -21.19
CA ILE A 104 21.20 -1.35 -21.62
C ILE A 104 21.25 0.11 -22.07
N ALA A 105 21.97 0.97 -21.35
CA ALA A 105 22.12 2.37 -21.71
C ALA A 105 22.91 2.55 -23.03
N GLN A 106 23.93 1.72 -23.27
CA GLN A 106 24.65 1.71 -24.54
C GLN A 106 23.75 1.25 -25.70
N ASP A 107 22.99 0.17 -25.51
CA ASP A 107 22.04 -0.32 -26.52
C ASP A 107 21.02 0.76 -26.88
N ARG A 108 20.48 1.48 -25.88
CA ARG A 108 19.57 2.62 -26.10
C ARG A 108 20.22 3.78 -26.84
N ALA A 109 21.48 4.11 -26.53
CA ALA A 109 22.22 5.16 -27.23
C ALA A 109 22.47 4.79 -28.70
N ASP A 110 22.82 3.52 -28.96
CA ASP A 110 23.02 3.00 -30.31
C ASP A 110 21.70 2.99 -31.10
N GLU A 111 20.59 2.57 -30.48
CA GLU A 111 19.24 2.65 -31.07
C GLU A 111 18.85 4.10 -31.40
N ALA A 112 19.07 5.04 -30.47
CA ALA A 112 18.77 6.45 -30.68
C ALA A 112 19.59 7.04 -31.84
N SER A 113 20.87 6.70 -31.96
CA SER A 113 21.73 7.15 -33.06
C SER A 113 21.30 6.57 -34.41
N GLN A 114 20.88 5.30 -34.44
CA GLN A 114 20.30 4.67 -35.64
C GLN A 114 18.99 5.35 -36.07
N GLN A 115 18.11 5.67 -35.12
CA GLN A 115 16.87 6.40 -35.42
C GLN A 115 17.14 7.79 -35.98
N TYR A 116 18.10 8.52 -35.39
CA TYR A 116 18.53 9.82 -35.92
C TYR A 116 19.03 9.71 -37.36
N THR A 117 19.94 8.76 -37.63
CA THR A 117 20.50 8.54 -38.98
C THR A 117 19.41 8.20 -39.99
N ARG A 118 18.46 7.34 -39.62
CA ARG A 118 17.32 6.97 -40.47
C ARG A 118 16.43 8.16 -40.81
N LEU A 119 16.08 8.97 -39.80
CA LEU A 119 15.28 10.18 -39.99
C LEU A 119 16.00 11.23 -40.84
N GLU A 120 17.33 11.36 -40.69
CA GLU A 120 18.14 12.25 -41.51
C GLU A 120 18.11 11.85 -42.99
N GLU A 121 18.24 10.55 -43.28
CA GLU A 121 18.11 10.03 -44.64
C GLU A 121 16.72 10.27 -45.23
N GLU A 122 15.65 10.01 -44.46
CA GLU A 122 14.26 10.28 -44.87
C GLU A 122 14.04 11.77 -45.18
N TYR A 123 14.54 12.66 -44.32
CA TYR A 123 14.49 14.11 -44.52
C TYR A 123 15.24 14.54 -45.80
N ARG A 124 16.45 14.02 -46.01
CA ARG A 124 17.23 14.28 -47.24
C ARG A 124 16.54 13.77 -48.49
N GLN A 125 15.89 12.61 -48.44
CA GLN A 125 15.12 12.07 -49.55
C GLN A 125 13.87 12.90 -49.84
N ALA A 126 13.17 13.37 -48.82
CA ALA A 126 12.00 14.24 -48.95
C ALA A 126 12.36 15.59 -49.62
N LEU A 127 13.50 16.18 -49.25
CA LEU A 127 14.05 17.37 -49.90
C LEU A 127 14.35 17.13 -51.38
N ARG A 128 15.01 16.02 -51.73
CA ARG A 128 15.33 15.67 -53.12
C ARG A 128 14.09 15.44 -53.99
N ARG A 129 13.02 14.92 -53.39
CA ARG A 129 11.76 14.62 -54.10
C ARG A 129 10.81 15.82 -54.17
N ASN A 130 11.19 17.00 -53.66
CA ASN A 130 10.32 18.18 -53.54
C ASN A 130 8.95 17.83 -52.92
N ALA A 131 8.98 17.11 -51.79
CA ALA A 131 7.77 16.75 -51.06
C ALA A 131 7.01 18.00 -50.56
N SER A 132 5.74 17.83 -50.17
CA SER A 132 4.92 18.94 -49.69
C SER A 132 5.55 19.68 -48.50
N GLY A 133 5.35 21.00 -48.41
CA GLY A 133 5.95 21.82 -47.34
C GLY A 133 5.64 21.33 -45.92
N SER A 134 4.41 20.87 -45.68
CA SER A 134 4.00 20.31 -44.38
C SER A 134 4.74 19.01 -44.00
N THR A 135 5.04 18.15 -44.99
CA THR A 135 5.80 16.92 -44.73
C THR A 135 7.27 17.18 -44.39
N ILE A 136 7.87 18.23 -44.97
CA ILE A 136 9.25 18.62 -44.67
C ILE A 136 9.34 19.19 -43.25
N GLU A 137 8.36 20.01 -42.85
CA GLU A 137 8.30 20.59 -41.51
C GLU A 137 8.10 19.52 -40.42
N GLN A 138 7.21 18.54 -40.64
CA GLN A 138 7.03 17.42 -39.72
C GLN A 138 8.29 16.56 -39.57
N LEU A 139 9.00 16.28 -40.67
CA LEU A 139 10.25 15.53 -40.62
C LEU A 139 11.37 16.33 -39.92
N ALA A 140 11.44 17.65 -40.14
CA ALA A 140 12.39 18.52 -39.45
C ALA A 140 12.15 18.54 -37.93
N ALA A 141 10.89 18.64 -37.48
CA ALA A 141 10.56 18.58 -36.05
C ALA A 141 10.91 17.23 -35.42
N ARG A 142 10.64 16.12 -36.12
CA ARG A 142 11.03 14.77 -35.68
C ARG A 142 12.55 14.62 -35.60
N LEU A 143 13.29 15.12 -36.59
CA LEU A 143 14.76 15.08 -36.60
C LEU A 143 15.35 15.82 -35.39
N GLU A 144 14.82 16.99 -35.05
CA GLU A 144 15.29 17.75 -33.89
C GLU A 144 15.01 17.00 -32.57
N SER A 145 13.82 16.40 -32.43
CA SER A 145 13.52 15.57 -31.25
C SER A 145 14.42 14.33 -31.16
N ALA A 146 14.73 13.68 -32.29
CA ALA A 146 15.62 12.53 -32.34
C ALA A 146 17.06 12.89 -31.96
N LYS A 147 17.53 14.08 -32.37
CA LYS A 147 18.84 14.62 -32.00
C LYS A 147 18.97 14.88 -30.49
N GLN A 148 17.92 15.41 -29.87
CA GLN A 148 17.88 15.61 -28.42
C GLN A 148 17.90 14.27 -27.68
N ALA A 149 17.11 13.30 -28.14
CA ALA A 149 17.07 11.96 -27.59
C ALA A 149 18.44 11.24 -27.71
N GLU A 150 19.13 11.36 -28.86
CA GLU A 150 20.48 10.82 -29.04
C GLU A 150 21.48 11.44 -28.05
N ALA A 151 21.44 12.77 -27.87
CA ALA A 151 22.32 13.45 -26.94
C ALA A 151 22.06 13.07 -25.48
N GLU A 152 20.80 12.87 -25.09
CA GLU A 152 20.43 12.44 -23.74
C GLU A 152 20.82 10.98 -23.49
N ALA A 153 20.47 10.07 -24.41
CA ALA A 153 20.84 8.66 -24.33
C ALA A 153 22.36 8.46 -24.29
N GLY A 154 23.11 9.26 -25.08
CA GLY A 154 24.58 9.24 -25.04
C GLY A 154 25.17 9.68 -23.70
N ARG A 155 24.55 10.68 -23.03
CA ARG A 155 24.97 11.08 -21.68
C ARG A 155 24.63 10.02 -20.63
N GLU A 156 23.44 9.43 -20.71
CA GLU A 156 23.01 8.34 -19.83
C GLU A 156 23.99 7.15 -19.92
N ALA A 157 24.34 6.73 -21.15
CA ALA A 157 25.30 5.66 -21.39
C ALA A 157 26.68 5.95 -20.78
N GLN A 158 27.19 7.18 -20.91
CA GLN A 158 28.46 7.58 -20.32
C GLN A 158 28.44 7.53 -18.78
N VAL A 159 27.35 8.01 -18.16
CA VAL A 159 27.19 7.98 -16.71
C VAL A 159 27.10 6.55 -16.20
N ALA A 160 26.30 5.70 -16.86
CA ALA A 160 26.14 4.29 -16.50
C ALA A 160 27.47 3.53 -16.64
N LEU A 161 28.27 3.81 -17.68
CA LEU A 161 29.59 3.21 -17.87
C LEU A 161 30.59 3.63 -16.79
N LEU A 162 30.58 4.90 -16.40
CA LEU A 162 31.39 5.39 -15.29
C LEU A 162 31.00 4.70 -13.98
N GLU A 163 29.70 4.55 -13.70
CA GLU A 163 29.20 3.86 -12.51
C GLU A 163 29.60 2.38 -12.49
N ALA A 164 29.47 1.68 -13.63
CA ALA A 164 29.90 0.30 -13.79
C ALA A 164 31.39 0.12 -13.50
N SER A 165 32.24 1.00 -14.06
CA SER A 165 33.69 0.96 -13.85
C SER A 165 34.07 1.21 -12.38
N ARG A 166 33.32 2.10 -11.71
CA ARG A 166 33.50 2.39 -10.28
C ARG A 166 33.12 1.19 -9.42
N ALA A 167 31.95 0.58 -9.66
CA ALA A 167 31.48 -0.59 -8.94
C ALA A 167 32.43 -1.80 -9.13
N GLU A 168 32.96 -1.99 -10.33
CA GLU A 168 33.96 -3.01 -10.62
C GLU A 168 35.27 -2.75 -9.89
N THR A 169 35.75 -1.50 -9.86
CA THR A 169 36.98 -1.14 -9.15
C THR A 169 36.87 -1.43 -7.64
N ILE A 170 35.71 -1.14 -7.04
CA ILE A 170 35.43 -1.41 -5.62
C ILE A 170 35.45 -2.92 -5.35
N THR A 171 34.81 -3.69 -6.22
CA THR A 171 34.75 -5.16 -6.09
C THR A 171 36.14 -5.78 -6.27
N ARG A 172 36.88 -5.37 -7.30
CA ARG A 172 38.21 -5.92 -7.63
C ARG A 172 39.28 -5.56 -6.61
N ARG A 173 39.23 -4.36 -6.03
CA ARG A 173 40.18 -3.92 -4.99
C ARG A 173 39.85 -4.46 -3.60
N GLY A 174 38.68 -5.08 -3.41
CA GLY A 174 38.23 -5.53 -2.09
C GLY A 174 37.88 -4.38 -1.13
N SER A 175 37.73 -3.14 -1.63
CA SER A 175 37.48 -1.95 -0.81
C SER A 175 35.99 -1.75 -0.48
N TYR A 176 35.21 -2.84 -0.43
CA TYR A 176 33.76 -2.81 -0.23
C TYR A 176 33.38 -2.41 1.20
N VAL A 177 34.20 -2.76 2.20
CA VAL A 177 33.99 -2.35 3.60
C VAL A 177 34.18 -0.85 3.75
N GLU A 178 35.27 -0.31 3.18
CA GLU A 178 35.58 1.12 3.23
C GLU A 178 34.53 1.95 2.49
N ASP A 179 34.09 1.51 1.30
CA ASP A 179 33.03 2.18 0.56
C ASP A 179 31.71 2.14 1.33
N TYR A 180 31.37 1.01 1.97
CA TYR A 180 30.17 0.90 2.79
C TYR A 180 30.19 1.86 4.00
N ILE A 181 31.32 1.92 4.72
CA ILE A 181 31.50 2.85 5.85
C ILE A 181 31.38 4.29 5.36
N LYS A 182 32.04 4.64 4.25
CA LYS A 182 31.97 5.98 3.66
C LYS A 182 30.53 6.35 3.26
N GLN A 183 29.77 5.43 2.67
CA GLN A 183 28.37 5.64 2.33
C GLN A 183 27.49 5.83 3.56
N GLN A 184 27.73 5.05 4.63
CA GLN A 184 27.05 5.23 5.91
C GLN A 184 27.37 6.58 6.55
N GLU A 185 28.62 7.02 6.48
CA GLU A 185 29.04 8.35 6.96
C GLU A 185 28.41 9.47 6.16
N LEU A 186 28.35 9.37 4.83
CA LEU A 186 27.67 10.34 3.97
C LEU A 186 26.18 10.41 4.30
N LYS A 187 25.50 9.27 4.46
CA LYS A 187 24.09 9.23 4.88
C LYS A 187 23.90 9.86 6.26
N LYS A 188 24.81 9.61 7.20
CA LYS A 188 24.80 10.25 8.53
C LYS A 188 25.07 11.76 8.45
N GLN A 189 25.96 12.22 7.57
CA GLN A 189 26.25 13.64 7.37
C GLN A 189 25.07 14.36 6.72
N GLN A 190 24.44 13.74 5.73
CA GLN A 190 23.18 14.21 5.16
C GLN A 190 22.10 14.26 6.24
N ALA A 191 21.92 13.21 7.04
CA ALA A 191 20.98 13.22 8.16
C ALA A 191 21.27 14.35 9.17
N LYS A 192 22.55 14.60 9.50
CA LYS A 192 22.99 15.71 10.36
C LYS A 192 22.72 17.08 9.77
N GLN A 193 22.77 17.22 8.45
CA GLN A 193 22.38 18.45 7.75
C GLN A 193 20.89 18.76 7.98
N TYR A 194 20.05 17.74 8.18
CA TYR A 194 18.64 17.88 8.54
C TYR A 194 18.41 17.94 10.06
N GLU A 195 19.37 17.52 10.88
CA GLU A 195 19.28 17.51 12.35
C GLU A 195 19.37 18.92 12.97
N ASN A 196 20.08 19.84 12.32
CA ASN A 196 20.17 21.26 12.74
C ASN A 196 19.05 22.15 12.18
N ILE A 197 18.13 21.59 11.39
CA ILE A 197 16.88 22.27 11.07
C ILE A 197 16.02 22.16 12.33
N LYS A 198 16.15 23.14 13.23
CA LYS A 198 15.08 23.43 14.18
C LYS A 198 13.83 23.60 13.34
N LEU A 199 12.91 22.64 13.38
CA LEU A 199 11.51 22.89 13.05
C LEU A 199 11.06 23.97 14.04
N THR A 200 11.20 25.24 13.64
CA THR A 200 10.37 26.30 14.16
C THR A 200 8.95 25.84 13.90
N ALA A 201 8.29 25.42 14.98
CA ALA A 201 6.85 25.24 15.02
C ALA A 201 6.22 26.44 14.31
N SER A 202 5.53 26.16 13.21
CA SER A 202 4.41 26.94 12.65
C SER A 202 4.26 28.36 13.21
N ALA A 203 5.10 29.28 12.78
CA ALA A 203 4.86 30.70 12.89
C ALA A 203 5.55 31.40 11.72
N SER A 204 4.73 31.99 10.85
CA SER A 204 5.12 32.87 9.75
C SER A 204 5.59 32.20 8.45
N TYR A 205 4.63 31.78 7.63
CA TYR A 205 4.68 32.02 6.19
C TYR A 205 4.40 33.50 5.84
N GLY A 206 4.52 34.42 6.81
CA GLY A 206 4.17 35.84 6.65
C GLY A 206 5.31 36.73 6.14
N ASN A 207 6.49 36.18 5.84
CA ASN A 207 7.65 36.98 5.41
C ASN A 207 8.26 36.47 4.09
N LEU A 208 7.45 35.96 3.17
CA LEU A 208 7.85 35.95 1.77
C LEU A 208 7.44 37.32 1.20
N LEU A 209 8.39 38.26 1.20
CA LEU A 209 8.23 39.56 0.53
C LEU A 209 8.16 39.31 -0.98
N LEU A 210 6.94 39.10 -1.47
CA LEU A 210 6.57 39.29 -2.87
C LEU A 210 6.10 40.74 -3.02
N ASP A 211 6.93 41.51 -3.71
CA ASP A 211 6.80 42.86 -4.26
C ASP A 211 5.44 43.61 -4.09
N ASP A 212 5.52 44.85 -3.59
CA ASP A 212 4.44 45.73 -3.11
C ASP A 212 3.52 46.33 -4.20
N ASN A 213 3.47 45.81 -5.42
CA ASN A 213 2.75 46.48 -6.52
C ASN A 213 1.92 45.57 -7.42
N TYR A 214 0.97 44.83 -6.85
CA TYR A 214 -0.16 44.34 -7.64
C TYR A 214 -1.47 44.30 -6.84
N SER A 215 -2.35 45.25 -7.14
CA SER A 215 -3.79 45.20 -6.86
C SER A 215 -4.45 45.82 -8.10
N PRO A 216 -5.38 45.12 -8.77
CA PRO A 216 -6.74 45.06 -8.23
C PRO A 216 -7.56 43.82 -8.61
N PHE A 217 -8.06 43.06 -7.62
CA PHE A 217 -9.44 42.54 -7.61
C PHE A 217 -9.89 42.32 -6.15
N THR A 218 -10.55 43.33 -5.61
CA THR A 218 -11.17 43.28 -4.28
C THR A 218 -12.27 42.22 -4.28
N SER A 219 -12.09 41.18 -3.45
CA SER A 219 -13.07 40.16 -3.01
C SER A 219 -13.18 38.80 -3.73
N THR A 220 -12.16 38.34 -4.47
CA THR A 220 -12.06 36.92 -4.92
C THR A 220 -10.79 36.19 -4.47
N ASP A 221 -9.77 36.89 -3.97
CA ASP A 221 -8.44 36.31 -3.69
C ASP A 221 -8.40 35.30 -2.53
N ASN A 222 -9.35 35.35 -1.60
CA ASN A 222 -9.34 34.43 -0.46
C ASN A 222 -9.83 33.02 -0.80
N VAL A 223 -10.49 32.79 -1.94
CA VAL A 223 -10.95 31.43 -2.32
C VAL A 223 -9.82 30.64 -2.99
N ILE A 224 -8.91 31.31 -3.70
CA ILE A 224 -7.76 30.64 -4.35
C ILE A 224 -6.66 30.35 -3.32
N LEU A 225 -6.39 31.29 -2.41
CA LEU A 225 -5.35 31.15 -1.38
C LEU A 225 -5.83 30.37 -0.13
N SER A 226 -7.14 30.27 0.07
CA SER A 226 -7.75 29.53 1.19
C SER A 226 -9.12 28.99 0.76
N PRO A 227 -9.14 27.96 -0.11
CA PRO A 227 -10.40 27.37 -0.53
C PRO A 227 -11.21 26.94 0.70
N PRO A 228 -12.54 27.17 0.70
CA PRO A 228 -13.37 26.76 1.83
C PRO A 228 -13.21 25.25 2.03
N PRO A 229 -13.05 24.79 3.28
CA PRO A 229 -12.86 23.38 3.55
C PRO A 229 -14.06 22.59 2.98
N PRO A 230 -13.81 21.42 2.36
CA PRO A 230 -14.88 20.61 1.79
C PRO A 230 -15.91 20.26 2.88
N SER A 231 -17.20 20.28 2.51
CA SER A 231 -18.27 19.95 3.45
C SER A 231 -18.11 18.51 3.96
N CYS A 232 -18.06 18.32 5.27
CA CYS A 232 -17.96 17.00 5.88
C CYS A 232 -19.25 16.20 5.68
N GLN A 233 -19.17 15.13 4.89
CA GLN A 233 -20.28 14.20 4.65
C GLN A 233 -20.08 12.94 5.50
N THR A 234 -21.02 12.67 6.40
CA THR A 234 -21.03 11.48 7.26
C THR A 234 -21.92 10.40 6.66
N ALA A 235 -21.41 9.17 6.56
CA ALA A 235 -22.21 8.02 6.14
C ALA A 235 -23.14 7.52 7.26
N TYR A 236 -22.68 7.58 8.52
CA TYR A 236 -23.44 7.16 9.68
C TYR A 236 -22.99 7.91 10.93
N GLU A 237 -23.94 8.34 11.76
CA GLU A 237 -23.67 8.93 13.07
C GLU A 237 -24.72 8.45 14.07
N GLY A 238 -24.31 7.68 15.08
CA GLY A 238 -25.26 7.08 16.01
C GLY A 238 -24.64 6.12 17.02
N LYS A 239 -25.48 5.40 17.77
CA LYS A 239 -25.04 4.32 18.65
C LYS A 239 -25.07 3.00 17.89
N ASP A 240 -23.93 2.32 17.87
CA ASP A 240 -23.77 0.94 17.37
C ASP A 240 -24.60 -0.05 18.19
N ASP A 241 -24.77 -1.28 17.70
CA ASP A 241 -25.55 -2.37 18.34
C ASP A 241 -25.10 -2.67 19.78
N ARG A 242 -23.88 -2.28 20.13
CA ARG A 242 -23.27 -2.42 21.47
C ARG A 242 -23.40 -1.17 22.34
N GLY A 243 -24.20 -0.19 21.93
CA GLY A 243 -24.45 1.06 22.66
C GLY A 243 -23.30 2.08 22.63
N ARG A 244 -22.25 1.83 21.84
CA ARG A 244 -21.10 2.75 21.69
C ARG A 244 -21.37 3.75 20.59
N PHE A 245 -20.98 5.00 20.79
CA PHE A 245 -21.07 6.02 19.74
C PHE A 245 -20.11 5.66 18.60
N ARG A 246 -20.66 5.66 17.38
CA ARG A 246 -20.00 5.35 16.12
C ARG A 246 -20.28 6.49 15.14
N ARG A 247 -19.21 6.99 14.53
CA ARG A 247 -19.27 7.99 13.45
C ARG A 247 -18.44 7.49 12.29
N ASP A 248 -19.08 7.32 11.14
CA ASP A 248 -18.45 6.88 9.91
C ASP A 248 -18.51 8.02 8.89
N LEU A 249 -17.37 8.36 8.32
CA LEU A 249 -17.32 9.31 7.22
C LEU A 249 -17.68 8.63 5.90
N GLN A 250 -18.08 9.44 4.93
CA GLN A 250 -18.36 8.94 3.59
C GLN A 250 -17.08 8.45 2.91
N LYS A 251 -17.23 7.36 2.14
CA LYS A 251 -16.18 6.82 1.28
C LYS A 251 -15.72 7.87 0.27
N GLN A 252 -14.41 7.99 0.12
CA GLN A 252 -13.78 8.85 -0.87
C GLN A 252 -12.69 8.06 -1.59
N LEU A 253 -12.49 8.39 -2.86
CA LEU A 253 -11.42 7.83 -3.67
C LEU A 253 -10.05 8.27 -3.11
N LEU A 254 -9.16 7.31 -2.90
CA LEU A 254 -7.77 7.56 -2.53
C LEU A 254 -6.86 7.48 -3.76
N PHE A 255 -6.91 6.36 -4.48
CA PHE A 255 -6.15 6.16 -5.71
C PHE A 255 -6.82 5.15 -6.64
N THR A 256 -6.42 5.19 -7.91
CA THR A 256 -6.71 4.16 -8.91
C THR A 256 -5.40 3.67 -9.50
N HIS A 257 -5.34 2.43 -9.95
CA HIS A 257 -4.13 1.88 -10.57
C HIS A 257 -4.49 0.92 -11.70
N THR A 258 -3.86 1.12 -12.84
CA THR A 258 -3.99 0.28 -14.03
C THR A 258 -2.62 0.10 -14.68
N ASP A 259 -2.17 -1.14 -14.78
CA ASP A 259 -0.96 -1.48 -15.53
C ASP A 259 -1.16 -1.15 -17.01
N GLU A 260 -0.16 -0.51 -17.63
CA GLU A 260 -0.16 -0.11 -19.04
C GLU A 260 -0.51 -1.28 -19.97
N ARG A 261 -0.12 -2.50 -19.62
CA ARG A 261 -0.41 -3.72 -20.39
C ARG A 261 -1.90 -4.03 -20.45
N LEU A 262 -2.64 -3.73 -19.38
CA LEU A 262 -4.07 -3.99 -19.25
C LEU A 262 -4.93 -2.85 -19.81
N ARG A 263 -4.33 -1.67 -20.02
CA ARG A 263 -5.04 -0.46 -20.46
C ARG A 263 -5.73 -0.62 -21.82
N SER A 264 -5.12 -1.37 -22.73
CA SER A 264 -5.72 -1.72 -24.03
C SER A 264 -6.99 -2.58 -23.94
N VAL A 265 -7.10 -3.38 -22.88
CA VAL A 265 -8.23 -4.30 -22.63
C VAL A 265 -9.31 -3.61 -21.81
N LEU A 266 -8.92 -2.78 -20.84
CA LEU A 266 -9.82 -2.18 -19.86
C LEU A 266 -10.47 -0.86 -20.32
N LYS A 267 -9.97 -0.24 -21.39
CA LYS A 267 -10.50 0.99 -22.03
C LYS A 267 -10.86 2.12 -21.05
N ASP A 268 -12.07 2.07 -20.49
CA ASP A 268 -12.69 3.11 -19.67
C ASP A 268 -12.79 2.74 -18.18
N GLN A 269 -12.32 1.55 -17.78
CA GLN A 269 -12.36 1.09 -16.40
C GLN A 269 -10.95 0.99 -15.81
N GLU A 270 -10.82 1.40 -14.54
CA GLU A 270 -9.59 1.24 -13.78
C GLU A 270 -9.49 -0.20 -13.24
N TYR A 271 -8.31 -0.79 -13.32
CA TYR A 271 -8.10 -2.18 -12.89
C TYR A 271 -8.26 -2.33 -11.38
N LEU A 272 -7.63 -1.45 -10.60
CA LEU A 272 -7.72 -1.36 -9.16
C LEU A 272 -8.22 0.03 -8.77
N THR A 273 -9.26 0.06 -7.94
CA THR A 273 -9.77 1.28 -7.31
C THR A 273 -9.68 1.13 -5.81
N CYS A 274 -9.04 2.10 -5.14
CA CYS A 274 -8.94 2.14 -3.68
C CYS A 274 -9.76 3.31 -3.15
N GLU A 275 -10.81 2.98 -2.42
CA GLU A 275 -11.61 3.94 -1.68
C GLU A 275 -11.34 3.80 -0.19
N GLY A 276 -11.42 4.91 0.54
CA GLY A 276 -11.20 4.91 1.98
C GLY A 276 -12.17 5.79 2.72
N TYR A 277 -12.30 5.52 4.01
CA TYR A 277 -13.02 6.38 4.94
C TYR A 277 -12.52 6.16 6.36
N PHE A 278 -12.72 7.17 7.21
CA PHE A 278 -12.44 7.04 8.63
C PHE A 278 -13.69 6.67 9.43
N THR A 279 -13.46 5.88 10.47
CA THR A 279 -14.49 5.47 11.45
C THR A 279 -13.99 5.79 12.85
N GLN A 280 -14.83 6.44 13.66
CA GLN A 280 -14.62 6.63 15.09
C GLN A 280 -15.60 5.76 15.86
N LEU A 281 -15.09 4.87 16.71
CA LEU A 281 -15.89 3.96 17.51
C LEU A 281 -15.39 3.95 18.96
N GLY A 282 -16.18 4.50 19.88
CA GLY A 282 -15.89 4.45 21.32
C GLY A 282 -14.52 5.02 21.71
N GLY A 283 -14.07 6.07 21.01
CA GLY A 283 -12.78 6.73 21.24
C GLY A 283 -11.61 6.18 20.41
N PHE A 284 -11.76 5.00 19.80
CA PHE A 284 -10.80 4.49 18.83
C PHE A 284 -11.14 5.00 17.44
N ARG A 285 -10.11 5.17 16.61
CA ARG A 285 -10.25 5.57 15.22
C ARG A 285 -9.63 4.51 14.33
N TYR A 286 -10.24 4.34 13.16
CA TYR A 286 -9.84 3.36 12.17
C TYR A 286 -9.88 4.01 10.79
N LEU A 287 -8.85 3.75 10.00
CA LEU A 287 -8.89 3.92 8.56
C LEU A 287 -9.41 2.62 7.95
N THR A 288 -10.49 2.69 7.18
CA THR A 288 -10.96 1.56 6.39
C THR A 288 -10.62 1.83 4.92
N LEU A 289 -9.93 0.88 4.29
CA LEU A 289 -9.63 0.90 2.85
C LEU A 289 -10.35 -0.25 2.17
N GLU A 290 -10.96 0.05 1.03
CA GLU A 290 -11.65 -0.88 0.17
C GLU A 290 -10.96 -0.90 -1.20
N PHE A 291 -10.32 -2.03 -1.50
CA PHE A 291 -9.65 -2.28 -2.77
C PHE A 291 -10.60 -3.08 -3.65
N THR A 292 -11.06 -2.47 -4.73
CA THR A 292 -11.96 -3.10 -5.69
C THR A 292 -11.22 -3.35 -7.00
N PHE A 293 -11.18 -4.61 -7.42
CA PHE A 293 -10.59 -5.04 -8.67
C PHE A 293 -11.68 -5.35 -9.70
N ALA A 294 -11.51 -4.83 -10.91
CA ALA A 294 -12.41 -5.06 -12.03
C ALA A 294 -12.37 -6.51 -12.57
N TYR A 295 -11.39 -7.31 -12.15
CA TYR A 295 -11.18 -8.66 -12.68
C TYR A 295 -10.96 -9.72 -11.59
N PRO A 296 -11.63 -10.90 -11.66
CA PRO A 296 -11.54 -11.95 -10.65
C PRO A 296 -10.14 -12.54 -10.45
N ASN A 297 -9.32 -12.57 -11.51
CA ASN A 297 -7.97 -13.14 -11.45
C ASN A 297 -7.02 -12.35 -10.54
N ALA A 298 -7.40 -11.17 -10.06
CA ALA A 298 -6.64 -10.41 -9.09
C ALA A 298 -6.36 -11.21 -7.81
N ARG A 299 -7.24 -12.15 -7.42
CA ARG A 299 -6.98 -13.02 -6.25
C ARG A 299 -5.76 -13.92 -6.44
N GLU A 300 -5.50 -14.41 -7.64
CA GLU A 300 -4.34 -15.26 -7.92
C GLU A 300 -3.04 -14.47 -7.95
N ALA A 301 -3.08 -13.22 -8.43
CA ALA A 301 -1.92 -12.34 -8.51
C ALA A 301 -1.54 -11.70 -7.16
N TYR A 302 -2.53 -11.24 -6.40
CA TYR A 302 -2.33 -10.50 -5.15
C TYR A 302 -2.52 -11.36 -3.90
N GLY A 303 -3.29 -12.44 -3.99
CA GLY A 303 -3.58 -13.31 -2.85
C GLY A 303 -4.55 -12.68 -1.86
N PHE A 304 -4.12 -12.53 -0.61
CA PHE A 304 -4.92 -12.03 0.51
C PHE A 304 -4.14 -11.02 1.37
N ILE A 305 -4.85 -10.28 2.21
CA ILE A 305 -4.25 -9.33 3.15
C ILE A 305 -4.21 -10.00 4.52
N GLU A 306 -3.01 -10.23 5.04
CA GLU A 306 -2.82 -10.88 6.34
C GLU A 306 -3.15 -9.96 7.51
N LYS A 307 -3.52 -10.56 8.64
CA LYS A 307 -3.61 -9.81 9.89
C LYS A 307 -2.22 -9.33 10.28
N GLY A 308 -2.07 -8.04 10.56
CA GLY A 308 -0.78 -7.43 10.87
C GLY A 308 0.07 -7.11 9.63
N SER A 309 -0.45 -7.28 8.42
CA SER A 309 0.20 -6.72 7.23
C SER A 309 0.27 -5.20 7.35
N TYR A 310 1.33 -4.62 6.83
CA TYR A 310 1.55 -3.18 6.94
C TYR A 310 1.00 -2.43 5.73
N LEU A 311 0.51 -1.22 5.99
CA LEU A 311 0.26 -0.17 5.01
C LEU A 311 1.22 0.97 5.34
N MET A 312 2.08 1.34 4.39
CA MET A 312 3.02 2.44 4.55
C MET A 312 2.57 3.62 3.70
N ILE A 313 2.24 4.73 4.35
CA ILE A 313 1.83 5.96 3.69
C ILE A 313 3.06 6.86 3.62
N LYS A 314 3.52 7.14 2.40
CA LYS A 314 4.62 8.06 2.12
C LYS A 314 4.04 9.46 1.91
N LEU A 315 4.60 10.42 2.62
CA LEU A 315 4.15 11.80 2.59
C LEU A 315 5.07 12.64 1.70
N LEU A 316 4.56 13.73 1.14
CA LEU A 316 5.34 14.64 0.28
C LEU A 316 6.53 15.29 1.02
N ASN A 317 6.49 15.32 2.35
CA ASN A 317 7.58 15.80 3.20
C ASN A 317 8.63 14.70 3.51
N ASN A 318 8.62 13.58 2.77
CA ASN A 318 9.48 12.41 2.95
C ASN A 318 9.33 11.71 4.31
N GLN A 319 8.24 11.93 5.04
CA GLN A 319 7.89 11.13 6.21
C GLN A 319 7.09 9.90 5.82
N PHE A 320 7.09 8.90 6.71
CA PHE A 320 6.36 7.65 6.53
C PHE A 320 5.45 7.39 7.72
N VAL A 321 4.21 7.02 7.45
CA VAL A 321 3.25 6.56 8.48
C VAL A 321 2.94 5.10 8.20
N THR A 322 3.26 4.22 9.15
CA THR A 322 3.00 2.78 9.01
C THR A 322 1.79 2.38 9.85
N LEU A 323 0.79 1.77 9.22
CA LEU A 323 -0.39 1.21 9.86
C LEU A 323 -0.39 -0.32 9.72
N PHE A 324 -1.04 -1.03 10.64
CA PHE A 324 -1.12 -2.50 10.61
C PHE A 324 -2.56 -2.97 10.49
N SER A 325 -2.80 -3.94 9.62
CA SER A 325 -4.14 -4.49 9.42
C SER A 325 -4.65 -5.18 10.69
N GLY A 326 -5.86 -4.82 11.13
CA GLY A 326 -6.48 -5.40 12.31
C GLY A 326 -7.03 -6.82 12.09
N LYS A 327 -7.30 -7.20 10.83
CA LYS A 327 -7.92 -8.49 10.47
C LYS A 327 -7.40 -8.99 9.13
N MET A 328 -7.38 -10.31 8.97
CA MET A 328 -7.13 -10.90 7.67
C MET A 328 -8.35 -10.72 6.76
N ASP A 329 -8.12 -10.42 5.49
CA ASP A 329 -9.14 -10.44 4.46
C ASP A 329 -8.68 -11.21 3.21
N LYS A 330 -9.51 -12.15 2.76
CA LYS A 330 -9.28 -13.00 1.58
C LYS A 330 -9.89 -12.43 0.30
N GLY A 331 -10.57 -11.28 0.42
CA GLY A 331 -11.33 -10.65 -0.65
C GLY A 331 -12.66 -11.37 -0.85
N THR A 332 -13.69 -10.62 -1.22
CA THR A 332 -15.02 -11.13 -1.55
C THR A 332 -15.26 -10.91 -3.03
N TYR A 333 -15.58 -11.99 -3.75
CA TYR A 333 -15.95 -11.90 -5.15
C TYR A 333 -17.46 -11.82 -5.26
N ASP A 334 -17.95 -10.77 -5.90
CA ASP A 334 -19.35 -10.60 -6.21
C ASP A 334 -19.64 -11.16 -7.61
N THR A 335 -20.48 -12.19 -7.68
CA THR A 335 -20.86 -12.83 -8.94
C THR A 335 -21.81 -11.98 -9.79
N GLU A 336 -22.49 -10.99 -9.21
CA GLU A 336 -23.41 -10.12 -9.94
C GLU A 336 -22.67 -8.98 -10.63
N THR A 337 -21.77 -8.32 -9.90
CA THR A 337 -20.98 -7.19 -10.44
C THR A 337 -19.68 -7.64 -11.12
N GLY A 338 -19.22 -8.87 -10.84
CA GLY A 338 -17.95 -9.39 -11.35
C GLY A 338 -16.73 -8.77 -10.69
N LEU A 339 -16.90 -8.06 -9.57
CA LEU A 339 -15.85 -7.34 -8.87
C LEU A 339 -15.29 -8.17 -7.72
N LEU A 340 -13.98 -8.04 -7.49
CA LEU A 340 -13.30 -8.60 -6.31
C LEU A 340 -12.94 -7.46 -5.37
N SER A 341 -13.51 -7.46 -4.16
CA SER A 341 -13.29 -6.40 -3.17
C SER A 341 -12.59 -6.91 -1.93
N TYR A 342 -11.57 -6.19 -1.45
CA TYR A 342 -10.91 -6.39 -0.16
C TYR A 342 -11.22 -5.21 0.75
N LEU A 343 -11.67 -5.47 1.96
CA LEU A 343 -12.02 -4.48 2.97
C LEU A 343 -11.12 -4.64 4.19
N VAL A 344 -10.24 -3.66 4.40
CA VAL A 344 -9.19 -3.70 5.41
C VAL A 344 -9.38 -2.58 6.41
N HIS A 345 -9.23 -2.92 7.68
CA HIS A 345 -9.30 -1.95 8.78
C HIS A 345 -7.93 -1.77 9.42
N TYR A 346 -7.46 -0.53 9.41
CA TYR A 346 -6.22 -0.10 10.01
C TYR A 346 -6.52 0.76 11.25
N PRO A 347 -6.27 0.25 12.47
CA PRO A 347 -6.30 1.08 13.67
C PRO A 347 -5.29 2.22 13.54
N ILE A 348 -5.70 3.43 13.92
CA ILE A 348 -4.85 4.61 13.86
C ILE A 348 -4.78 5.30 15.22
N ASP A 349 -3.57 5.64 15.65
CA ASP A 349 -3.33 6.36 16.89
C ASP A 349 -3.29 7.88 16.70
N GLN A 350 -3.27 8.61 17.81
CA GLN A 350 -3.28 10.07 17.78
C GLN A 350 -1.99 10.66 17.16
N SER A 351 -0.84 10.00 17.31
CA SER A 351 0.42 10.48 16.75
C SER A 351 0.42 10.40 15.23
N GLN A 352 -0.08 9.29 14.68
CA GLN A 352 -0.25 9.06 13.25
C GLN A 352 -1.28 10.03 12.65
N ILE A 353 -2.40 10.25 13.35
CA ILE A 353 -3.39 11.27 12.98
C ILE A 353 -2.77 12.65 12.89
N ASN A 354 -1.96 13.05 13.87
CA ASN A 354 -1.35 14.37 13.87
C ASN A 354 -0.40 14.57 12.69
N ILE A 355 0.27 13.51 12.23
CA ILE A 355 1.13 13.57 11.04
C ILE A 355 0.26 13.68 9.78
N LEU A 356 -0.69 12.75 9.59
CA LEU A 356 -1.56 12.69 8.41
C LEU A 356 -2.47 13.91 8.25
N LYS A 357 -2.80 14.61 9.34
CA LYS A 357 -3.58 15.85 9.32
C LYS A 357 -2.81 17.05 8.75
N ASN A 358 -1.48 17.02 8.86
CA ASN A 358 -0.62 18.17 8.55
C ASN A 358 0.26 17.94 7.31
N SER A 359 0.09 16.81 6.62
CA SER A 359 0.96 16.44 5.50
C SER A 359 0.17 15.72 4.43
N GLU A 360 0.43 16.12 3.19
CA GLU A 360 -0.17 15.52 2.01
C GLU A 360 0.52 14.20 1.66
N THR A 361 -0.26 13.26 1.13
CA THR A 361 0.22 11.92 0.79
C THR A 361 0.73 11.87 -0.65
N ASP A 362 1.89 11.26 -0.84
CA ASP A 362 2.56 11.03 -2.13
C ASP A 362 2.18 9.66 -2.71
N SER A 363 2.48 8.60 -1.96
CA SER A 363 2.22 7.23 -2.36
C SER A 363 1.87 6.34 -1.16
N VAL A 364 1.32 5.17 -1.44
CA VAL A 364 1.00 4.15 -0.43
C VAL A 364 1.55 2.80 -0.84
N ILE A 365 2.27 2.16 0.07
CA ILE A 365 2.80 0.81 -0.11
C ILE A 365 1.89 -0.16 0.65
N VAL A 366 1.27 -1.08 -0.08
CA VAL A 366 0.37 -2.09 0.47
C VAL A 366 1.07 -3.44 0.51
N SER A 367 1.03 -4.11 1.67
CA SER A 367 1.53 -5.47 1.82
C SER A 367 0.42 -6.49 1.57
N TRP A 368 0.60 -7.24 0.48
CA TRP A 368 -0.20 -8.40 0.06
C TRP A 368 0.50 -9.70 0.49
N SER A 369 -0.21 -10.84 0.45
CA SER A 369 0.43 -12.14 0.70
C SER A 369 1.42 -12.55 -0.39
N SER A 370 1.27 -12.03 -1.61
CA SER A 370 2.20 -12.29 -2.72
C SER A 370 3.43 -11.36 -2.73
N GLY A 371 3.40 -10.25 -1.98
CA GLY A 371 4.47 -9.26 -1.98
C GLY A 371 4.02 -7.88 -1.49
N TYR A 372 4.70 -6.83 -1.95
CA TYR A 372 4.32 -5.45 -1.68
C TYR A 372 4.24 -4.68 -3.00
N GLU A 373 3.31 -3.74 -3.09
CA GLU A 373 3.17 -2.85 -4.25
C GLU A 373 2.99 -1.41 -3.78
N GLU A 374 3.57 -0.47 -4.51
CA GLU A 374 3.47 0.96 -4.27
C GLU A 374 2.47 1.57 -5.27
N TYR A 375 1.50 2.33 -4.75
CA TYR A 375 0.50 3.02 -5.54
C TYR A 375 0.62 4.53 -5.35
N GLU A 376 0.61 5.26 -6.46
CA GLU A 376 0.59 6.73 -6.46
C GLU A 376 -0.78 7.23 -5.99
N VAL A 377 -0.80 8.23 -5.12
CA VAL A 377 -2.05 8.80 -4.58
C VAL A 377 -2.41 10.06 -5.35
N PHE A 378 -3.55 10.02 -6.05
CA PHE A 378 -4.04 11.20 -6.75
C PHE A 378 -4.77 12.18 -5.81
N GLN A 379 -5.40 11.68 -4.75
CA GLN A 379 -6.11 12.51 -3.80
C GLN A 379 -5.23 12.88 -2.59
N LEU A 380 -4.29 13.79 -2.81
CA LEU A 380 -3.28 14.23 -1.84
C LEU A 380 -3.87 14.68 -0.49
N GLY A 381 -5.04 15.32 -0.52
CA GLY A 381 -5.74 15.86 0.64
C GLY A 381 -6.71 14.88 1.33
N PHE A 382 -6.80 13.62 0.88
CA PHE A 382 -7.75 12.62 1.41
C PHE A 382 -7.71 12.55 2.95
N PHE A 383 -6.52 12.33 3.51
CA PHE A 383 -6.34 12.16 4.96
C PHE A 383 -6.63 13.45 5.72
N ILE A 384 -6.14 14.58 5.22
CA ILE A 384 -6.34 15.90 5.84
C ILE A 384 -7.83 16.22 5.94
N ASN A 385 -8.57 16.02 4.85
CA ASN A 385 -9.99 16.34 4.76
C ASN A 385 -10.82 15.41 5.66
N GLN A 386 -10.60 14.10 5.58
CA GLN A 386 -11.32 13.13 6.40
C GLN A 386 -11.05 13.30 7.90
N ILE A 387 -9.78 13.45 8.30
CA ILE A 387 -9.41 13.61 9.71
C ILE A 387 -10.02 14.89 10.29
N ARG A 388 -9.99 16.00 9.53
CA ARG A 388 -10.63 17.26 9.94
C ARG A 388 -12.14 17.12 10.16
N CYS A 389 -12.80 16.19 9.46
CA CYS A 389 -14.23 15.93 9.62
C CYS A 389 -14.58 15.03 10.82
N LEU A 390 -13.60 14.33 11.40
CA LEU A 390 -13.80 13.53 12.62
C LEU A 390 -13.66 14.35 13.92
N GLU A 391 -12.86 15.42 13.89
CA GLU A 391 -12.69 16.37 14.99
C GLU A 391 -13.81 17.41 15.02
#